data_AF-A0A1M6UC69-F1
#
_entry.id   AF-A0A1M6UC69-F1
#
_cell.length_a   1.000
_cell.length_b   1.000
_cell.length_c   1.000
_cell.angle_alpha   90.00
_cell.angle_beta   90.00
_cell.angle_gamma   90.00
#
_symmetry.space_group_name_H-M   'P 1'
#
loop_
_entity.id
_entity.type
_entity.pdbx_description
1 polymer ?
#
loop_
_entity_poly.entity_id
_entity_poly.type
_entity_poly.pdbx_seq_one_letter_code
_entity_poly.pdbx_strand_id
1 'polypeptide(L)'
;MSVYFDPDIKTIFAPYVQPMLAVSIATDEGTFSLDLSNYESVCQLSQRIKIAIEGYRPETPTAHRMPPGGPLPDESIAMYNEWLEAGMPEKKDALASDDLIV
;
A
#
# COMPACT_ATOMS: atom_id res chain seq x y z
N MET A 1 15.14 1.48 -9.53
CA MET A 1 14.42 0.55 -10.44
C MET A 1 12.97 0.93 -10.27
N SER A 2 12.16 1.14 -11.31
CA SER A 2 10.79 1.62 -11.08
C SER A 2 9.95 0.54 -10.41
N VAL A 3 9.35 0.86 -9.26
CA VAL A 3 8.44 -0.03 -8.52
C VAL A 3 7.01 0.25 -8.96
N TYR A 4 6.25 -0.81 -9.23
CA TYR A 4 4.86 -0.72 -9.65
C TYR A 4 3.94 -1.48 -8.69
N PHE A 5 2.66 -1.12 -8.69
CA PHE A 5 1.69 -1.85 -7.87
C PHE A 5 1.63 -3.33 -8.27
N ASP A 6 1.50 -3.58 -9.58
CA ASP A 6 1.55 -4.91 -10.17
C ASP A 6 2.81 -4.99 -11.06
N PRO A 7 3.78 -5.86 -10.76
CA PRO A 7 3.71 -6.97 -9.81
C PRO A 7 4.27 -6.70 -8.40
N ASP A 8 5.01 -5.62 -8.17
CA ASP A 8 5.92 -5.51 -7.01
C ASP A 8 5.18 -5.40 -5.67
N ILE A 9 4.31 -4.40 -5.53
CA ILE A 9 3.58 -4.17 -4.27
C ILE A 9 2.59 -5.31 -3.99
N LYS A 10 1.92 -5.83 -5.02
CA LYS A 10 1.06 -7.01 -4.88
C LYS A 10 1.82 -8.22 -4.39
N THR A 11 3.08 -8.40 -4.78
CA THR A 11 3.91 -9.51 -4.30
C THR A 11 4.25 -9.34 -2.81
N ILE A 12 4.54 -8.12 -2.36
CA ILE A 12 4.77 -7.82 -0.94
C ILE A 12 3.52 -8.15 -0.11
N PHE A 13 2.34 -7.79 -0.61
CA PHE A 13 1.09 -7.95 0.11
C PHE A 13 0.40 -9.30 -0.05
N ALA A 14 0.75 -10.09 -1.08
CA ALA A 14 0.14 -11.38 -1.38
C ALA A 14 -0.11 -12.29 -0.15
N PRO A 15 0.86 -12.51 0.76
CA PRO A 15 0.64 -13.36 1.94
C PRO A 15 -0.32 -12.75 2.98
N TYR A 16 -0.59 -11.45 2.90
CA TYR A 16 -1.39 -10.69 3.88
C TYR A 16 -2.76 -10.27 3.34
N VAL A 17 -3.09 -10.53 2.08
CA VAL A 17 -4.40 -10.20 1.49
C VAL A 17 -5.53 -10.82 2.31
N GLN A 18 -5.49 -12.14 2.52
CA GLN A 18 -6.55 -12.87 3.23
C GLN A 18 -6.84 -12.33 4.65
N PRO A 19 -5.84 -12.13 5.53
CA PRO A 19 -6.11 -11.56 6.85
C PRO A 19 -6.55 -10.09 6.80
N MET A 20 -6.19 -9.33 5.76
CA MET A 20 -6.54 -7.91 5.63
C MET A 20 -7.92 -7.66 5.04
N LEU A 21 -8.48 -8.59 4.27
CA LEU A 21 -9.85 -8.48 3.74
C LEU A 21 -10.92 -8.34 4.85
N ALA A 22 -10.63 -8.86 6.05
CA ALA A 22 -11.51 -8.71 7.21
C ALA A 22 -11.35 -7.37 7.95
N VAL A 23 -10.34 -6.57 7.58
CA VAL A 23 -10.05 -5.27 8.19
C VAL A 23 -10.80 -4.19 7.42
N SER A 24 -11.64 -3.47 8.15
CA SER A 24 -12.33 -2.28 7.64
C SER A 24 -11.77 -1.04 8.31
N ILE A 25 -11.41 -0.05 7.50
CA ILE A 25 -10.87 1.23 7.97
C ILE A 25 -11.96 2.29 7.80
N ALA A 26 -12.37 2.88 8.92
CA ALA A 26 -13.22 4.07 8.91
C ALA A 26 -12.37 5.31 8.60
N THR A 27 -12.77 6.05 7.58
CA THR A 27 -12.28 7.38 7.20
C THR A 27 -13.44 8.38 7.27
N ASP A 28 -13.15 9.68 7.15
CA ASP A 28 -14.21 10.71 7.06
C ASP A 28 -15.15 10.51 5.86
N GLU A 29 -14.71 9.79 4.83
CA GLU A 29 -15.49 9.51 3.62
C GLU A 29 -16.32 8.23 3.72
N GLY A 30 -16.13 7.42 4.76
CA GLY A 30 -16.85 6.17 4.96
C GLY A 30 -15.98 5.05 5.50
N THR A 31 -16.52 3.83 5.51
CA THR A 31 -15.77 2.64 5.91
C THR A 31 -15.36 1.86 4.67
N PHE A 32 -14.05 1.67 4.49
CA PHE A 32 -13.47 0.98 3.35
C PHE A 32 -12.84 -0.33 3.81
N SER A 33 -13.12 -1.42 3.08
CA SER A 33 -12.41 -2.68 3.26
C SER A 33 -10.99 -2.56 2.71
N LEU A 34 -10.02 -3.07 3.47
CA LEU A 34 -8.62 -3.06 3.10
C LEU A 34 -8.31 -4.30 2.23
N ASP A 35 -8.50 -4.16 0.92
CA ASP A 35 -8.10 -5.18 -0.05
C ASP A 35 -6.71 -4.85 -0.62
N LEU A 36 -5.68 -5.49 -0.05
CA LEU A 36 -4.30 -5.29 -0.47
C LEU A 36 -3.99 -5.83 -1.88
N SER A 37 -4.90 -6.57 -2.50
CA SER A 37 -4.76 -7.02 -3.89
C SER A 37 -5.32 -6.03 -4.90
N ASN A 38 -6.10 -5.05 -4.43
CA ASN A 38 -6.78 -4.05 -5.24
C ASN A 38 -6.01 -2.71 -5.23
N TYR A 39 -5.67 -2.21 -6.41
CA TYR A 39 -4.90 -0.98 -6.57
C TYR A 39 -5.60 0.24 -5.97
N GLU A 40 -6.89 0.44 -6.27
CA GLU A 40 -7.66 1.60 -5.80
C GLU A 40 -7.78 1.61 -4.27
N SER A 41 -8.04 0.45 -3.66
CA SER A 41 -8.10 0.29 -2.21
C SER A 41 -6.76 0.65 -1.55
N VAL A 42 -5.65 0.16 -2.12
CA VAL A 42 -4.30 0.43 -1.60
C VAL A 42 -3.91 1.90 -1.79
N CYS A 43 -4.23 2.52 -2.92
CA CYS A 43 -3.98 3.94 -3.17
C CYS A 43 -4.77 4.83 -2.22
N GLN A 44 -6.06 4.53 -2.03
CA GLN A 44 -6.94 5.30 -1.13
C GLN A 44 -6.46 5.23 0.31
N LEU A 45 -5.96 4.07 0.75
CA LEU A 45 -5.47 3.84 2.11
C LEU A 45 -3.95 3.95 2.24
N SER A 46 -3.26 4.45 1.21
CA SER A 46 -1.81 4.38 1.05
C SER A 46 -1.02 4.92 2.23
N GLN A 47 -1.38 6.12 2.71
CA GLN A 47 -0.76 6.76 3.86
C GLN A 47 -1.02 5.98 5.16
N ARG A 48 -2.21 5.39 5.29
CA ARG A 48 -2.58 4.63 6.49
C ARG A 48 -1.86 3.29 6.53
N ILE A 49 -1.72 2.64 5.37
CA ILE A 49 -0.88 1.45 5.19
C ILE A 49 0.56 1.78 5.54
N LYS A 50 1.12 2.90 5.06
CA LYS A 50 2.49 3.34 5.41
C LYS A 50 2.69 3.43 6.92
N ILE A 51 1.82 4.17 7.62
CA ILE A 51 1.87 4.31 9.08
C ILE A 51 1.74 2.95 9.77
N ALA A 52 0.90 2.06 9.24
CA ALA A 52 0.69 0.74 9.82
C ALA A 52 1.91 -0.19 9.66
N ILE A 53 2.56 -0.18 8.49
CA ILE A 53 3.76 -1.03 8.24
C ILE A 53 5.01 -0.49 8.96
N GLU A 54 5.15 0.83 9.06
CA GLU A 54 6.21 1.47 9.85
C GLU A 54 5.90 1.43 11.36
N GLY A 55 4.69 1.03 11.73
CA GLY A 55 4.15 0.95 13.08
C GLY A 55 4.92 0.08 14.08
N TYR A 56 5.76 -0.82 13.56
CA TYR A 56 6.66 -1.67 14.34
C TYR A 56 7.95 -0.95 14.77
N ARG A 57 8.28 0.18 14.14
CA ARG A 57 9.45 0.97 14.50
C ARG A 57 9.18 1.70 15.82
N PRO A 58 10.17 1.77 16.72
CA PRO A 58 10.01 2.44 18.01
C PRO A 58 9.75 3.95 17.88
N GLU A 59 10.15 4.54 16.75
CA GLU A 59 10.02 5.97 16.44
C GLU A 59 8.61 6.36 15.97
N THR A 60 7.85 5.41 15.41
CA THR A 60 6.52 5.62 14.83
C THR A 60 5.52 4.59 15.38
N PRO A 61 5.30 4.52 16.70
CA PRO A 61 4.40 3.53 17.28
C PRO A 61 2.95 3.83 16.87
N THR A 62 2.27 2.82 16.34
CA THR A 62 0.83 2.87 16.03
C THR A 62 0.09 1.75 16.75
N ALA A 63 -1.17 2.00 17.10
CA ALA A 63 -2.05 1.00 17.71
C ALA A 63 -2.43 -0.12 16.73
N HIS A 64 -2.42 0.17 15.42
CA HIS A 64 -2.81 -0.75 14.36
C HIS A 64 -1.63 -1.02 13.43
N ARG A 65 -0.77 -1.97 13.84
CA ARG A 65 0.42 -2.36 13.06
C ARG A 65 0.03 -3.34 11.96
N MET A 66 0.73 -3.29 10.84
CA MET A 66 0.55 -4.20 9.72
C MET A 66 1.88 -4.80 9.25
N PRO A 67 1.90 -6.08 8.81
CA PRO A 67 0.81 -7.05 8.82
C PRO A 67 0.51 -7.62 10.22
N PRO A 68 -0.60 -8.36 10.42
CA PRO A 68 -0.92 -8.95 11.70
C PRO A 68 -0.03 -10.19 11.89
N GLY A 69 0.90 -10.13 12.84
CA GLY A 69 1.82 -11.23 13.14
C GLY A 69 3.29 -10.87 13.08
N GLY A 70 3.65 -9.67 12.60
CA GLY A 70 5.03 -9.20 12.63
C GLY A 70 5.31 -8.11 11.59
N PRO A 71 6.47 -7.43 11.69
CA PRO A 71 6.87 -6.41 10.72
C PRO A 71 7.12 -7.01 9.33
N LEU A 72 6.91 -6.20 8.29
CA LEU A 72 7.47 -6.48 6.98
C LEU A 72 9.01 -6.39 7.02
N PRO A 73 9.73 -7.08 6.12
CA PRO A 73 11.15 -6.83 5.90
C PRO A 73 11.41 -5.36 5.55
N ASP A 74 12.52 -4.80 6.02
CA ASP A 74 12.88 -3.40 5.73
C ASP A 74 12.97 -3.13 4.21
N GLU A 75 13.41 -4.12 3.42
CA GLU A 75 13.44 -4.02 1.96
C GLU A 75 12.03 -3.85 1.36
N SER A 76 11.03 -4.56 1.88
CA SER A 76 9.64 -4.41 1.43
C SER A 76 9.04 -3.07 1.84
N ILE A 77 9.38 -2.56 3.03
CA ILE A 77 8.97 -1.22 3.47
C ILE A 77 9.61 -0.14 2.58
N ALA A 78 10.90 -0.28 2.27
CA ALA A 78 11.61 0.63 1.36
C ALA A 78 10.99 0.61 -0.04
N MET A 79 10.66 -0.57 -0.56
CA MET A 79 10.01 -0.73 -1.87
C MET A 79 8.62 -0.09 -1.91
N TYR A 80 7.83 -0.24 -0.83
CA TYR A 80 6.54 0.45 -0.71
C TYR A 80 6.70 1.97 -0.66
N ASN A 81 7.69 2.48 0.09
CA ASN A 81 7.98 3.90 0.13
C ASN A 81 8.45 4.45 -1.23
N GLU A 82 9.30 3.73 -1.96
CA GLU A 82 9.72 4.10 -3.32
C GLU A 82 8.52 4.18 -4.29
N TRP A 83 7.58 3.23 -4.18
CA TRP A 83 6.33 3.27 -4.95
C TRP A 83 5.45 4.48 -4.63
N LEU A 84 5.34 4.86 -3.34
CA LEU A 84 4.62 6.07 -2.94
C LEU A 84 5.29 7.34 -3.49
N GLU A 85 6.63 7.43 -3.38
CA GLU A 85 7.41 8.58 -3.89
C GLU A 85 7.33 8.70 -5.42
N ALA A 86 7.19 7.58 -6.13
CA ALA A 86 6.98 7.55 -7.57
C ALA A 86 5.56 7.95 -8.03
N GLY A 87 4.65 8.28 -7.09
CA GLY A 87 3.27 8.65 -7.40
C GLY A 87 2.33 7.45 -7.55
N MET A 88 2.66 6.31 -6.94
CA MET A 88 1.85 5.10 -6.91
C MET A 88 1.52 4.53 -8.31
N PRO A 89 2.50 4.32 -9.21
CA PRO A 89 2.20 3.82 -10.55
C PRO A 89 1.62 2.39 -10.49
N GLU A 90 0.52 2.14 -11.22
CA GLU A 90 -0.15 0.83 -11.21
C GLU A 90 0.69 -0.24 -11.94
N LYS A 91 1.12 0.07 -13.16
CA LYS A 91 1.85 -0.82 -14.08
C LYS A 91 2.87 -0.03 -14.89
N LYS A 92 3.85 -0.72 -15.44
CA LYS A 92 4.91 -0.15 -16.29
C LYS A 92 4.40 0.67 -17.47
N ASP A 93 3.23 0.32 -18.00
CA ASP A 93 2.63 0.93 -19.18
C ASP A 93 1.44 1.87 -18.88
N ALA A 94 1.20 2.24 -17.62
CA ALA A 94 0.08 3.14 -17.26
C ALA A 94 0.33 4.63 -17.59
N LEU A 95 1.53 5.00 -18.06
CA LEU A 95 1.90 6.37 -18.44
C LEU A 95 1.61 6.69 -19.92
N ALA A 96 0.41 6.36 -20.42
CA ALA A 96 0.05 6.67 -21.80
C ALA A 96 -1.44 7.05 -21.98
N SER A 97 -2.00 7.91 -21.12
CA SER A 97 -3.31 8.52 -21.45
C SER A 97 -3.74 9.67 -20.53
N ASP A 98 -2.88 10.64 -20.22
CA ASP A 98 -3.37 11.92 -19.66
C ASP A 98 -2.60 13.16 -20.17
N ASP A 99 -2.12 13.10 -21.41
CA ASP A 99 -1.72 14.30 -22.16
C ASP A 99 -2.33 14.23 -23.57
N LEU A 100 -3.64 14.43 -23.63
CA LEU A 100 -4.30 14.85 -24.87
C LEU A 100 -5.10 16.13 -24.57
N ILE A 101 -4.36 17.21 -24.33
CA ILE A 101 -4.87 18.55 -24.57
C ILE A 101 -4.64 18.84 -26.06
N VAL A 102 -5.70 18.73 -26.87
CA VAL A 102 -5.87 19.47 -28.13
C VAL A 102 -7.31 19.95 -28.22
#